data_AF-A0A2N5Z574-F1
#
_entry.id   AF-A0A2N5Z574-F1
#
_cell.length_a   1.000
_cell.length_b   1.000
_cell.length_c   1.000
_cell.angle_alpha   90.00
_cell.angle_beta   90.00
_cell.angle_gamma   90.00
#
_symmetry.space_group_name_H-M   'P 1'
#
loop_
_entity.id
_entity.type
_entity.pdbx_description
1 polymer ?
#
loop_
_entity_poly.entity_id
_entity_poly.type
_entity_poly.pdbx_seq_one_letter_code
_entity_poly.pdbx_strand_id
1 'polypeptide(L)'
;MKKLQIQTIIDIIILAWLAIWLYYALSNWDVFIVKLNTNLGFKTISLYPFIFFFFLGLIALVIIKYSFNYAHVIMKAKEKENKDKMSLLQKDIEILKLKEVLFKMQTEGMNKSTSTINALNARLDELANKVASEKKQLDVDEESEKE
;
A
#
# COMPACT_ATOMS: atom_id res chain seq x y z
N MET A 1 -1.01 -11.40 16.38
CA MET A 1 -1.45 -11.91 17.70
C MET A 1 -2.68 -11.21 18.29
N LYS A 2 -2.97 -9.92 18.00
CA LYS A 2 -4.09 -9.18 18.62
C LYS A 2 -5.53 -9.62 18.22
N LYS A 3 -5.70 -10.24 17.04
CA LYS A 3 -7.02 -10.61 16.50
C LYS A 3 -7.73 -11.71 17.31
N LEU A 4 -7.01 -12.78 17.63
CA LEU A 4 -7.54 -13.88 18.45
C LEU A 4 -7.94 -13.37 19.83
N GLN A 5 -7.11 -12.51 20.44
CA GLN A 5 -7.37 -11.98 21.77
C GLN A 5 -8.67 -11.18 21.85
N ILE A 6 -8.95 -10.28 20.89
CA ILE A 6 -10.17 -9.44 20.94
C ILE A 6 -11.44 -10.28 20.69
N GLN A 7 -11.42 -11.20 19.72
CA GLN A 7 -12.55 -12.07 19.48
C GLN A 7 -12.82 -12.98 20.69
N THR A 8 -11.76 -13.55 21.26
CA THR A 8 -11.84 -14.34 22.49
C THR A 8 -12.37 -13.53 23.68
N ILE A 9 -11.96 -12.26 23.84
CA ILE A 9 -12.49 -11.38 24.89
C ILE A 9 -14.00 -11.15 24.70
N ILE A 10 -14.44 -10.85 23.48
CA ILE A 10 -15.87 -10.64 23.19
C ILE A 10 -16.66 -11.93 23.46
N ASP A 11 -16.15 -13.08 23.05
CA ASP A 11 -16.82 -14.36 23.27
C ASP A 11 -16.84 -14.72 24.77
N ILE A 12 -15.78 -14.46 25.53
CA ILE A 12 -15.75 -14.61 26.99
C ILE A 12 -16.79 -13.70 27.66
N ILE A 13 -16.92 -12.45 27.22
CA ILE A 13 -17.91 -11.51 27.77
C ILE A 13 -19.34 -12.01 27.51
N ILE A 14 -19.62 -12.54 26.31
CA ILE A 14 -20.93 -13.13 26.00
C ILE A 14 -21.19 -14.36 26.87
N LEU A 15 -20.18 -15.21 27.06
CA LEU A 15 -20.30 -16.43 27.87
C LEU A 15 -20.49 -16.10 29.36
N ALA A 16 -19.77 -15.10 29.86
CA ALA A 16 -19.94 -14.55 31.21
C ALA A 16 -21.32 -13.92 31.38
N TRP A 17 -21.81 -13.16 30.39
CA TRP A 17 -23.18 -12.61 30.39
C TRP A 17 -24.21 -13.72 30.50
N LEU A 18 -24.11 -14.77 29.69
CA LEU A 18 -25.01 -15.92 29.76
C LEU A 18 -24.93 -16.63 31.12
N ALA A 19 -23.73 -16.85 31.65
CA ALA A 19 -23.54 -17.51 32.94
C ALA A 19 -24.11 -16.68 34.10
N ILE A 20 -23.90 -15.37 34.12
CA ILE A 20 -24.45 -14.45 35.13
C ILE A 20 -25.97 -14.46 35.07
N TRP A 21 -26.55 -14.36 33.86
CA TRP A 21 -28.00 -14.36 33.68
C TRP A 21 -28.63 -15.71 34.05
N LEU A 22 -27.97 -16.82 33.71
CA LEU A 22 -28.38 -18.16 34.12
C LEU A 22 -28.33 -18.33 35.64
N TYR A 23 -27.25 -17.89 36.27
CA TYR A 23 -27.11 -17.92 37.74
C TYR A 23 -28.17 -17.07 38.43
N TYR A 24 -28.42 -15.87 37.90
CA TYR A 24 -29.44 -14.96 38.43
C TYR A 24 -30.84 -15.57 38.29
N ALA A 25 -31.12 -16.27 37.18
CA ALA A 25 -32.36 -16.98 36.93
C ALA A 25 -32.63 -18.13 37.89
N LEU A 26 -31.61 -18.95 38.15
CA LEU A 26 -31.73 -20.06 39.09
C LEU A 26 -31.83 -19.55 40.53
N SER A 27 -31.09 -18.50 40.89
CA SER A 27 -31.02 -17.99 42.27
C SER A 27 -32.21 -17.11 42.67
N ASN A 28 -32.86 -16.43 41.72
CA ASN A 28 -33.95 -15.48 42.01
C ASN A 28 -35.25 -15.88 41.30
N TRP A 29 -35.55 -17.18 41.23
CA TRP A 29 -36.69 -17.71 40.48
C TRP A 29 -38.03 -17.03 40.81
N ASP A 30 -38.24 -16.64 42.07
CA ASP A 30 -39.47 -15.95 42.50
C ASP A 30 -39.64 -14.55 41.87
N VAL A 31 -38.54 -13.83 41.61
CA VAL A 31 -38.55 -12.52 40.96
C VAL A 31 -38.96 -12.63 39.48
N PHE A 32 -38.78 -13.80 38.89
CA PHE A 32 -38.95 -14.03 37.45
C PHE A 32 -40.38 -14.38 37.07
N ILE A 33 -41.18 -14.86 38.02
CA ILE A 33 -42.59 -15.17 37.84
C ILE A 33 -43.45 -13.90 37.89
N VAL A 34 -42.88 -12.78 38.38
CA VAL A 34 -43.58 -11.50 38.46
C VAL A 34 -43.81 -10.93 37.05
N LYS A 35 -45.06 -11.02 36.60
CA LYS A 35 -45.52 -10.43 35.33
C LYS A 35 -45.78 -8.94 35.53
N LEU A 36 -45.12 -8.10 34.73
CA LEU A 36 -45.55 -6.72 34.59
C LEU A 36 -46.75 -6.70 33.64
N ASN A 37 -47.91 -6.31 34.16
CA ASN A 37 -49.10 -6.03 33.36
C ASN A 37 -49.10 -4.55 33.02
N THR A 38 -48.51 -4.21 31.88
CA THR A 38 -48.53 -2.83 31.38
C THR A 38 -49.76 -2.68 30.48
N ASN A 39 -50.70 -1.84 30.89
CA ASN A 39 -51.86 -1.49 30.07
C ASN A 39 -51.51 -0.31 29.16
N LEU A 40 -51.42 -0.55 27.85
CA LEU A 40 -51.10 0.47 26.84
C LEU A 40 -52.35 1.16 26.26
N GLY A 41 -53.52 1.01 26.90
CA GLY A 41 -54.79 1.63 26.48
C GLY A 41 -55.57 0.86 25.41
N PHE A 42 -54.89 0.02 24.61
CA PHE A 42 -55.53 -0.80 23.56
C PHE A 42 -55.31 -2.31 23.75
N LYS A 43 -54.30 -2.68 24.55
CA LYS A 43 -53.95 -4.08 24.84
C LYS A 43 -53.07 -4.13 26.09
N THR A 44 -53.32 -5.10 26.96
CA THR A 44 -52.41 -5.40 28.06
C THR A 44 -51.29 -6.28 27.53
N ILE A 45 -50.05 -5.80 27.64
CA ILE A 45 -48.87 -6.60 27.35
C ILE A 45 -48.34 -7.10 28.69
N SER A 46 -48.51 -8.40 28.92
CA SER A 46 -47.92 -9.10 30.05
C SER A 46 -46.55 -9.61 29.61
N LEU A 47 -45.49 -8.99 30.11
CA LEU A 47 -44.13 -9.46 29.87
C LEU A 47 -43.38 -9.58 31.18
N TYR A 48 -42.50 -10.57 31.26
CA TYR A 48 -41.57 -10.66 32.37
C TYR A 48 -40.43 -9.66 32.14
N PRO A 49 -40.22 -8.68 33.04
CA PRO A 49 -39.16 -7.68 32.88
C PRO A 49 -37.79 -8.30 32.66
N PHE A 50 -37.54 -9.45 33.28
CA PHE A 50 -36.29 -10.19 33.10
C PHE A 50 -36.01 -10.56 31.64
N ILE A 51 -36.99 -11.13 30.95
CA ILE A 51 -36.84 -11.54 29.54
C ILE A 51 -36.55 -10.33 28.65
N PHE A 52 -37.19 -9.20 28.94
CA PHE A 52 -36.92 -7.95 28.24
C PHE A 52 -35.47 -7.49 28.39
N PHE A 53 -34.96 -7.39 29.62
CA PHE A 53 -33.59 -6.95 29.87
C PHE A 53 -32.54 -7.95 29.37
N PHE A 54 -32.83 -9.25 29.41
CA PHE A 54 -31.96 -10.28 28.85
C PHE A 54 -31.74 -10.05 27.35
N PHE A 55 -32.84 -9.95 26.60
CA PHE A 55 -32.77 -9.75 25.14
C PHE A 55 -32.20 -8.37 24.79
N LEU A 56 -32.54 -7.33 25.53
CA LEU A 56 -31.98 -5.99 25.33
C LEU A 56 -30.45 -5.99 25.45
N GLY A 57 -29.91 -6.61 26.51
CA GLY A 57 -28.47 -6.72 26.71
C GLY A 57 -27.79 -7.64 25.70
N LEU A 58 -28.45 -8.73 25.31
CA LEU A 58 -27.93 -9.64 24.28
C LEU A 58 -27.87 -8.95 22.91
N ILE A 59 -28.90 -8.20 22.53
CA ILE A 59 -28.92 -7.38 21.31
C ILE A 59 -27.81 -6.33 21.36
N ALA A 60 -27.62 -5.64 22.49
CA ALA A 60 -26.53 -4.68 22.64
C ALA A 60 -25.14 -5.33 22.44
N LEU A 61 -24.90 -6.51 23.04
CA LEU A 61 -23.65 -7.26 22.86
C LEU A 61 -23.42 -7.71 21.41
N VAL A 62 -24.48 -8.14 20.72
CA VAL A 62 -24.41 -8.51 19.30
C VAL A 62 -24.06 -7.29 18.43
N ILE A 63 -24.68 -6.15 18.69
CA ILE A 63 -24.38 -4.89 17.98
C ILE A 63 -22.92 -4.48 18.20
N ILE A 64 -22.43 -4.57 19.44
CA ILE A 64 -21.02 -4.26 19.77
C ILE A 64 -20.08 -5.20 19.01
N LYS A 65 -20.35 -6.51 19.02
CA LYS A 65 -19.58 -7.52 18.27
C LYS A 65 -19.54 -7.21 16.78
N TYR A 66 -20.69 -6.86 16.20
CA TYR A 66 -20.79 -6.54 14.78
C TYR A 66 -20.04 -5.25 14.41
N SER A 67 -20.23 -4.19 15.20
CA SER A 67 -19.56 -2.90 15.00
C SER A 67 -18.04 -3.03 15.06
N PHE A 68 -17.52 -3.79 16.03
CA PHE A 68 -16.09 -4.01 16.17
C PHE A 68 -15.51 -4.79 14.97
N ASN A 69 -16.23 -5.81 14.51
CA ASN A 69 -15.83 -6.59 13.33
C ASN A 69 -15.84 -5.73 12.06
N TYR A 70 -16.86 -4.88 11.90
CA TYR A 70 -16.99 -3.97 10.77
C TYR A 70 -15.85 -2.94 10.72
N ALA A 71 -15.57 -2.26 11.84
CA ALA A 71 -14.47 -1.31 11.94
C ALA A 71 -13.11 -1.97 11.61
N HIS A 72 -12.93 -3.22 12.05
CA HIS A 72 -11.73 -3.99 11.76
C HIS A 72 -11.60 -4.32 10.26
N VAL A 73 -12.69 -4.71 9.58
CA VAL A 73 -12.67 -4.98 8.14
C VAL A 73 -12.25 -3.73 7.37
N ILE A 74 -12.77 -2.56 7.75
CA ILE A 74 -12.39 -1.28 7.15
C ILE A 74 -10.91 -0.99 7.38
N MET A 75 -10.41 -1.14 8.61
CA MET A 75 -9.00 -0.93 8.90
C MET A 75 -8.10 -1.83 8.05
N LYS A 76 -8.44 -3.11 7.92
CA LYS A 76 -7.67 -4.06 7.12
C LYS A 76 -7.71 -3.72 5.62
N ALA A 77 -8.85 -3.28 5.12
CA ALA A 77 -8.97 -2.83 3.73
C ALA A 77 -8.06 -1.62 3.48
N LYS A 78 -8.05 -0.65 4.40
CA LYS A 78 -7.20 0.54 4.33
C LYS A 78 -5.70 0.21 4.44
N GLU A 79 -5.34 -0.73 5.31
CA GLU A 79 -3.96 -1.21 5.45
C GLU A 79 -3.48 -1.91 4.18
N LYS A 80 -4.34 -2.74 3.56
CA LYS A 80 -4.05 -3.36 2.27
C LYS A 80 -3.87 -2.33 1.16
N GLU A 81 -4.77 -1.36 1.07
CA GLU A 81 -4.68 -0.28 0.07
C GLU A 81 -3.39 0.53 0.23
N ASN A 82 -3.02 0.87 1.47
CA ASN A 82 -1.77 1.56 1.75
C ASN A 82 -0.54 0.74 1.36
N LYS A 83 -0.57 -0.58 1.60
CA LYS A 83 0.52 -1.48 1.20
C LYS A 83 0.66 -1.55 -0.32
N ASP A 84 -0.45 -1.64 -1.04
CA ASP A 84 -0.46 -1.67 -2.50
C ASP A 84 0.05 -0.34 -3.08
N LYS A 85 -0.38 0.81 -2.52
CA LYS A 85 0.15 2.14 -2.89
C LYS A 85 1.65 2.26 -2.63
N MET A 86 2.13 1.78 -1.48
CA MET A 86 3.56 1.78 -1.16
C MET A 86 4.35 0.91 -2.14
N SER A 87 3.82 -0.25 -2.52
CA SER A 87 4.45 -1.12 -3.52
C SER A 87 4.52 -0.46 -4.90
N LEU A 88 3.48 0.26 -5.31
CA LEU A 88 3.50 1.04 -6.55
C LEU A 88 4.55 2.15 -6.50
N LEU A 89 4.60 2.92 -5.41
CA LEU A 89 5.60 3.96 -5.23
C LEU A 89 7.04 3.40 -5.27
N GLN A 90 7.28 2.22 -4.69
CA GLN A 90 8.59 1.57 -4.79
C GLN A 90 8.95 1.20 -6.23
N LYS A 91 7.99 0.69 -7.01
CA LYS A 91 8.21 0.40 -8.44
C LYS A 91 8.47 1.67 -9.23
N ASP A 92 7.76 2.75 -8.95
CA ASP A 92 8.01 4.05 -9.61
C ASP A 92 9.41 4.58 -9.29
N ILE A 93 9.87 4.45 -8.04
CA ILE A 93 11.25 4.80 -7.66
C ILE A 93 12.26 3.92 -8.41
N GLU A 94 12.00 2.63 -8.56
CA GLU A 94 12.87 1.73 -9.31
C GLU A 94 12.94 2.12 -10.80
N ILE A 95 11.80 2.44 -11.41
CA ILE A 95 11.74 2.96 -12.79
C ILE A 95 12.51 4.28 -12.92
N LEU A 96 12.39 5.18 -11.95
CA LEU A 96 13.14 6.43 -11.93
C LEU A 96 14.65 6.19 -11.87
N LYS A 97 15.11 5.25 -11.02
CA LYS A 97 16.53 4.87 -10.96
C LYS A 97 17.02 4.24 -12.26
N LEU A 98 16.22 3.35 -12.86
CA LEU A 98 16.52 2.76 -14.17
C LEU A 98 16.66 3.84 -15.25
N LYS A 99 15.76 4.82 -15.27
CA LYS A 99 15.86 5.98 -16.18
C LYS A 99 17.13 6.79 -15.93
N GLU A 100 17.48 7.07 -14.68
CA GLU A 100 18.70 7.80 -14.34
C GLU A 100 19.95 7.05 -14.83
N VAL A 101 20.02 5.73 -14.61
CA VAL A 101 21.12 4.90 -15.10
C VAL A 101 21.19 4.90 -16.62
N LEU A 102 20.04 4.78 -17.30
CA LEU A 102 19.96 4.81 -18.75
C LEU A 102 20.43 6.16 -19.32
N PHE A 103 20.05 7.28 -18.69
CA PHE A 103 20.54 8.61 -19.06
C PHE A 103 22.05 8.75 -18.85
N LYS A 104 22.61 8.21 -17.75
CA LYS A 104 24.07 8.20 -17.54
C LYS A 104 24.78 7.39 -18.61
N MET A 105 24.31 6.17 -18.89
CA MET A 105 24.88 5.32 -19.94
C MET A 105 24.80 5.99 -21.32
N GLN A 106 23.67 6.63 -21.65
CA GLN A 106 23.52 7.36 -22.91
C GLN A 106 24.50 8.53 -22.98
N THR A 107 24.63 9.31 -21.90
CA THR A 107 25.55 10.46 -21.85
C THR A 107 27.01 10.02 -21.97
N GLU A 108 27.41 8.94 -21.26
CA GLU A 108 28.75 8.36 -21.37
C GLU A 108 29.04 7.81 -22.77
N GLY A 109 28.08 7.09 -23.35
CA GLY A 109 28.16 6.59 -24.72
C GLY A 109 28.29 7.73 -25.74
N MET A 110 27.52 8.80 -25.57
CA MET A 110 27.57 9.99 -26.42
C MET A 110 28.92 10.71 -26.26
N ASN A 111 29.44 10.86 -25.04
CA ASN A 111 30.76 11.45 -24.80
C ASN A 111 31.89 10.64 -25.44
N LYS A 112 31.86 9.30 -25.33
CA LYS A 112 32.81 8.41 -26.01
C LYS A 112 32.68 8.48 -27.54
N SER A 113 31.45 8.56 -28.05
CA SER A 113 31.21 8.68 -29.48
C SER A 113 31.73 10.02 -30.01
N THR A 114 31.49 11.12 -29.30
CA THR A 114 31.99 12.46 -29.64
C THR A 114 33.51 12.53 -29.61
N SER A 115 34.16 11.94 -28.60
CA SER A 115 35.64 11.90 -28.54
C SER A 115 36.23 11.09 -29.70
N THR A 116 35.58 9.99 -30.08
CA THR A 116 35.99 9.18 -31.23
C THR A 116 35.82 9.93 -32.55
N ILE A 117 34.71 10.64 -32.74
CA ILE A 117 34.49 11.50 -33.91
C ILE A 117 35.53 12.62 -33.98
N ASN A 118 35.82 13.28 -32.86
CA ASN A 118 36.84 14.32 -32.80
C ASN A 118 38.24 13.78 -33.15
N ALA A 119 38.57 12.58 -32.67
CA ALA A 119 39.82 11.91 -33.04
C ALA A 119 39.86 11.53 -34.53
N LEU A 120 38.73 11.11 -35.11
CA LEU A 120 38.62 10.84 -36.55
C LEU A 120 38.81 12.11 -37.37
N ASN A 121 38.18 13.21 -36.98
CA ASN A 121 38.32 14.51 -37.63
C ASN A 121 39.77 15.01 -37.56
N ALA A 122 40.42 14.90 -36.40
CA ALA A 122 41.82 15.27 -36.25
C ALA A 122 42.74 14.44 -37.18
N ARG A 123 42.46 13.15 -37.36
CA ARG A 123 43.21 12.31 -38.31
C ARG A 123 42.90 12.65 -39.77
N LEU A 124 41.65 12.99 -40.09
CA LEU A 124 41.27 13.48 -41.42
C LEU A 124 41.98 14.80 -41.75
N ASP A 125 42.06 15.72 -40.80
CA ASP A 125 42.79 16.98 -40.95
C ASP A 125 44.30 16.74 -41.10
N GLU A 126 44.88 15.79 -40.36
CA GLU A 126 46.29 15.42 -40.51
C GLU A 126 46.56 14.79 -41.88
N LEU A 127 45.67 13.92 -42.36
CA LEU A 127 45.73 13.34 -43.71
C LEU A 127 45.56 14.40 -44.79
N ALA A 128 44.60 15.31 -44.65
CA ALA A 128 44.38 16.41 -45.58
C ALA A 128 45.59 17.34 -45.64
N ASN A 129 46.19 17.65 -44.49
CA ASN A 129 47.42 18.44 -44.42
C ASN A 129 48.62 17.70 -45.00
N LYS A 130 48.77 16.38 -44.78
CA LYS A 130 49.81 15.55 -45.40
C LYS A 130 49.67 15.50 -46.92
N VAL A 131 48.46 15.30 -47.43
CA VAL A 131 48.18 15.32 -48.88
C VAL A 131 48.44 16.71 -49.46
N ALA A 132 48.08 17.77 -48.76
CA ALA A 132 48.38 19.15 -49.19
C ALA A 132 49.89 19.46 -49.14
N SER A 133 50.63 18.94 -48.16
CA SER A 133 52.08 19.08 -48.08
C SER A 133 52.81 18.25 -49.13
N GLU A 134 52.37 17.02 -49.40
CA GLU A 134 52.91 16.19 -50.50
C GLU A 134 52.66 16.85 -51.85
N LYS A 135 51.49 17.45 -52.05
CA LYS A 135 51.20 18.20 -53.28
C LYS A 135 52.08 19.44 -53.44
N LYS A 136 52.39 20.15 -52.35
CA LYS A 136 53.36 21.25 -52.34
C LYS A 136 54.81 20.79 -52.57
N GLN A 137 55.15 19.58 -52.13
CA GLN A 137 56.50 19.04 -52.31
C GLN A 137 56.72 18.59 -53.77
N LEU A 138 55.68 18.03 -54.40
CA LEU A 138 55.64 17.75 -55.84
C LEU A 138 55.69 19.02 -56.72
N ASP A 139 55.01 20.10 -56.32
CA ASP A 139 55.07 21.38 -57.04
C ASP A 139 56.45 22.08 -56.92
N VAL A 140 57.21 21.82 -55.84
CA VAL A 140 58.56 22.38 -55.64
C VAL A 140 59.65 21.57 -56.37
N ASP A 141 59.49 20.25 -56.47
CA ASP A 141 60.40 19.41 -57.24
C ASP A 141 60.26 19.63 -58.77
N GLU A 142 59.09 20.06 -59.28
CA GLU A 142 58.92 20.46 -60.69
C GLU A 142 59.53 21.84 -61.04
N GLU A 143 59.74 22.73 -60.06
CA GLU A 143 60.42 24.02 -60.28
C GLU A 143 61.95 23.91 -60.18
N SER A 144 62.51 22.94 -59.44
CA SER A 144 63.98 22.76 -59.34
C SER A 144 64.61 21.97 -60.49
N GLU A 145 63.82 21.35 -61.38
CA GLU A 145 64.32 20.73 -62.63
C GLU A 145 64.36 21.71 -63.82
N LYS A 146 64.03 23.00 -63.62
CA LYS A 146 63.99 24.04 -64.68
C LYS A 146 64.97 25.21 -64.48
N GLU A 147 65.97 25.11 -63.60
CA GLU A 147 67.14 26.03 -63.57
C GLU A 147 68.37 25.45 -64.28
#